data_AF-A7TD28-F1
#
_entry.id   AF-A7TD28-F1
#
_cell.length_a   1.000
_cell.length_b   1.000
_cell.length_c   1.000
_cell.angle_alpha   90.00
_cell.angle_beta   90.00
_cell.angle_gamma   90.00
#
_symmetry.space_group_name_H-M   'P 1'
#
loop_
_entity.id
_entity.type
_entity.pdbx_description
1 polymer ?
#
loop_
_entity_poly.entity_id
_entity_poly.type
_entity_poly.pdbx_seq_one_letter_code
_entity_poly.pdbx_strand_id
1 'polypeptide(L)'
;MRALELLNYLGALDDNGDLTELGSMMAEFPLDPQLAKMVIASCEFNCSNEILSITSMLSVPQVFLRPNEAKKAADESKMKFAHIDGDHLTLLNVYHAYKQNHEDTQWCYDNFIQHRSMKSADNVRGQLARIMDRFNLQRRSTDFNSRDYYLNIRKALVSGFFMQVL
;
A
#
# COMPACT_ATOMS: atom_id res chain seq x y z
N MET A 1 -3.04 16.31 -22.07
CA MET A 1 -1.58 16.05 -22.21
C MET A 1 -0.99 15.35 -20.99
N ARG A 2 -1.21 15.83 -19.77
CA ARG A 2 -0.60 15.25 -18.55
C ARG A 2 -0.87 13.76 -18.25
N ALA A 3 -2.01 13.20 -18.71
CA ALA A 3 -2.36 11.80 -18.46
C ALA A 3 -1.60 10.80 -19.35
N LEU A 4 -1.42 11.11 -20.64
CA LEU A 4 -0.65 10.26 -21.56
C LEU A 4 0.84 10.25 -21.17
N GLU A 5 1.38 11.43 -20.84
CA GLU A 5 2.74 11.56 -20.31
C GLU A 5 2.93 10.72 -19.05
N LEU A 6 2.00 10.79 -18.09
CA LEU A 6 2.05 9.96 -16.88
C LEU A 6 2.10 8.46 -17.21
N LEU A 7 1.23 8.00 -18.11
CA LEU A 7 1.20 6.59 -18.49
C LEU A 7 2.47 6.15 -19.24
N ASN A 8 3.04 7.00 -20.10
CA ASN A 8 4.33 6.74 -20.73
C ASN A 8 5.46 6.68 -19.69
N TYR A 9 5.55 7.64 -18.75
CA TYR A 9 6.55 7.61 -17.67
C TYR A 9 6.43 6.41 -16.73
N LEU A 10 5.21 5.88 -16.51
CA LEU A 10 4.99 4.64 -15.74
C LEU A 10 5.38 3.38 -16.54
N GLY A 11 5.62 3.52 -17.85
CA GLY A 11 5.87 2.43 -18.79
C GLY A 11 4.60 1.68 -19.21
N ALA A 12 3.42 2.26 -18.98
CA ALA A 12 2.15 1.69 -19.42
C ALA A 12 1.88 1.92 -20.91
N LEU A 13 2.43 3.01 -21.47
CA LEU A 13 2.44 3.30 -22.90
C LEU A 13 3.88 3.36 -23.40
N ASP A 14 4.10 2.97 -24.66
CA ASP A 14 5.37 3.21 -25.34
C ASP A 14 5.45 4.64 -25.91
N ASP A 15 6.53 4.95 -26.64
CA ASP A 15 6.76 6.29 -27.22
C ASP A 15 5.84 6.61 -28.41
N ASN A 16 5.20 5.59 -28.99
CA ASN A 16 4.19 5.74 -30.03
C ASN A 16 2.77 5.92 -29.45
N GLY A 17 2.61 5.70 -28.15
CA GLY A 17 1.34 5.77 -27.44
C GLY A 17 0.57 4.45 -27.42
N ASP A 18 1.21 3.33 -27.77
CA ASP A 18 0.62 2.00 -27.75
C ASP A 18 0.73 1.36 -26.36
N LEU A 19 -0.25 0.52 -26.02
CA LEU A 19 -0.32 -0.14 -24.71
C LEU A 19 0.77 -1.22 -24.60
N THR A 20 1.61 -1.13 -23.56
CA THR A 20 2.65 -2.13 -23.28
C THR A 20 2.07 -3.35 -22.55
N GLU A 21 2.82 -4.44 -22.47
CA GLU A 21 2.44 -5.60 -21.63
C GLU A 21 2.23 -5.20 -20.15
N LEU A 22 3.10 -4.33 -19.64
CA LEU A 22 2.96 -3.75 -18.31
C LEU A 22 1.68 -2.92 -18.20
N GLY A 23 1.39 -2.07 -19.19
CA GLY A 23 0.17 -1.25 -19.22
C GLY A 23 -1.09 -2.10 -19.26
N SER A 24 -1.09 -3.19 -20.04
CA SER A 24 -2.18 -4.15 -20.08
C SER A 24 -2.38 -4.84 -18.74
N MET A 25 -1.30 -5.20 -18.04
CA MET A 25 -1.40 -5.78 -16.69
C MET A 25 -1.89 -4.75 -15.67
N MET A 26 -1.41 -3.50 -15.74
CA MET A 26 -1.84 -2.41 -14.86
C MET A 26 -3.34 -2.13 -14.98
N ALA A 27 -3.90 -2.20 -16.19
CA ALA A 27 -5.31 -1.95 -16.47
C ALA A 27 -6.27 -2.95 -15.78
N GLU A 28 -5.77 -4.12 -15.40
CA GLU A 28 -6.55 -5.17 -14.74
C GLU A 28 -6.68 -4.94 -13.22
N PHE A 29 -5.85 -4.08 -12.65
CA PHE A 29 -5.97 -3.68 -11.25
C PHE A 29 -6.97 -2.52 -11.13
N PRO A 30 -7.99 -2.61 -10.24
CA PRO A 30 -8.93 -1.52 -9.99
C PRO A 30 -8.30 -0.45 -9.09
N LEU A 31 -7.17 0.11 -9.53
CA LEU A 31 -6.32 1.04 -8.81
C LEU A 31 -5.91 2.20 -9.73
N ASP A 32 -5.47 3.30 -9.14
CA ASP A 32 -4.79 4.35 -9.89
C ASP A 32 -3.50 3.81 -10.54
N PRO A 33 -3.09 4.30 -11.72
CA PRO A 33 -1.93 3.79 -12.45
C PRO A 33 -0.64 3.74 -11.60
N GLN A 34 -0.41 4.74 -10.74
CA GLN A 34 0.75 4.76 -9.84
C GLN A 34 0.75 3.58 -8.85
N LEU A 35 -0.41 3.26 -8.28
CA LEU A 35 -0.57 2.15 -7.33
C LEU A 35 -0.46 0.81 -8.04
N ALA A 36 -1.05 0.66 -9.22
CA ALA A 36 -0.92 -0.54 -10.04
C ALA A 36 0.54 -0.82 -10.39
N LYS A 37 1.26 0.20 -10.87
CA LYS A 37 2.69 0.13 -11.16
C LYS A 37 3.50 -0.29 -9.94
N MET A 38 3.23 0.33 -8.79
CA MET A 38 3.91 0.03 -7.53
C MET A 38 3.71 -1.43 -7.09
N VAL A 39 2.48 -1.94 -7.17
CA VAL A 39 2.18 -3.35 -6.83
C VAL A 39 2.93 -4.31 -7.76
N ILE A 40 2.94 -4.08 -9.06
CA ILE A 40 3.63 -4.95 -10.02
C ILE A 40 5.15 -4.90 -9.79
N ALA A 41 5.73 -3.70 -9.74
CA ALA A 41 7.18 -3.51 -9.58
C ALA A 41 7.71 -4.02 -8.21
N SER A 42 6.88 -4.03 -7.17
CA SER A 42 7.27 -4.54 -5.84
C SER A 42 7.73 -6.01 -5.84
N CYS A 43 7.33 -6.79 -6.86
CA CYS A 43 7.76 -8.17 -7.04
C CYS A 43 9.28 -8.27 -7.29
N GLU A 44 9.86 -7.29 -7.99
CA GLU A 44 11.30 -7.22 -8.27
C GLU A 44 12.11 -6.87 -7.01
N PHE A 45 11.50 -6.12 -6.08
CA PHE A 45 12.10 -5.72 -4.82
C PHE A 45 11.89 -6.73 -3.68
N ASN A 46 11.22 -7.87 -3.93
CA ASN A 46 10.90 -8.87 -2.91
C ASN A 46 10.15 -8.29 -1.68
N CYS A 47 9.23 -7.35 -1.89
CA CYS A 47 8.42 -6.74 -0.81
C CYS A 47 6.94 -6.59 -1.21
N SER A 48 6.49 -7.46 -2.11
CA SER A 48 5.15 -7.37 -2.70
C SER A 48 4.03 -7.65 -1.71
N ASN A 49 4.27 -8.42 -0.65
CA ASN A 49 3.29 -8.59 0.44
C ASN A 49 3.05 -7.30 1.23
N GLU A 50 4.13 -6.56 1.52
CA GLU A 50 4.07 -5.31 2.28
C GLU A 50 3.44 -4.21 1.43
N ILE A 51 3.85 -4.11 0.16
CA ILE A 51 3.25 -3.16 -0.79
C ILE A 51 1.78 -3.44 -1.03
N LEU A 52 1.36 -4.70 -1.14
CA LEU A 52 -0.06 -5.05 -1.25
C LEU A 52 -0.86 -4.56 -0.04
N SER A 53 -0.28 -4.67 1.16
CA SER A 53 -0.90 -4.20 2.40
C SER A 53 -0.97 -2.68 2.44
N ILE A 54 0.11 -1.98 2.08
CA ILE A 54 0.13 -0.51 1.98
C ILE A 54 -0.91 -0.02 0.96
N THR A 55 -0.92 -0.58 -0.25
CA THR A 55 -1.90 -0.24 -1.28
C THR A 55 -3.33 -0.43 -0.77
N SER A 56 -3.63 -1.54 -0.11
CA SER A 56 -4.97 -1.78 0.44
C SER A 56 -5.39 -0.76 1.50
N MET A 57 -4.44 -0.27 2.30
CA MET A 57 -4.67 0.75 3.32
C MET A 57 -4.86 2.14 2.70
N LEU A 58 -4.21 2.43 1.57
CA LEU A 58 -4.39 3.66 0.81
C LEU A 58 -5.72 3.69 0.02
N SER A 59 -6.24 2.51 -0.35
CA SER A 59 -7.50 2.36 -1.10
C SER A 59 -8.77 2.44 -0.26
N VAL A 60 -8.66 2.72 1.05
CA VAL A 60 -9.80 2.84 1.96
C VAL A 60 -9.87 4.21 2.63
N PRO A 61 -11.03 4.60 3.20
CA PRO A 61 -11.12 5.80 4.02
C PRO A 61 -10.13 5.75 5.19
N GLN A 62 -9.85 6.93 5.76
CA GLN A 62 -8.89 7.11 6.85
C GLN A 62 -9.08 6.06 7.97
N VAL A 63 -7.98 5.39 8.31
CA VAL A 63 -7.96 4.30 9.31
C VAL A 63 -7.79 4.81 10.74
N PHE A 64 -7.18 5.97 10.93
CA PHE A 64 -7.00 6.59 12.25
C PHE A 64 -8.20 7.46 12.60
N LEU A 65 -8.80 7.19 13.75
CA LEU A 65 -9.84 8.02 14.35
C LEU A 65 -9.21 9.16 15.13
N ARG A 66 -9.72 10.37 14.93
CA ARG A 66 -9.28 11.55 15.67
C ARG A 66 -10.47 12.40 16.17
N PRO A 67 -11.22 11.91 17.18
CA PRO A 67 -12.35 12.65 17.75
C PRO A 67 -11.90 13.98 18.35
N ASN A 68 -12.73 15.02 18.23
CA ASN A 68 -12.36 16.36 18.69
C ASN A 68 -12.10 16.43 20.20
N GLU A 69 -12.81 15.63 20.98
CA GLU A 69 -12.74 15.58 22.45
C GLU A 69 -11.52 14.79 22.95
N ALA A 70 -10.96 13.91 22.11
CA ALA A 70 -9.89 12.98 22.47
C ALA A 70 -8.64 13.10 21.57
N LYS A 71 -8.42 14.28 20.94
CA LYS A 71 -7.32 14.50 19.98
C LYS A 71 -5.96 14.04 20.51
N LYS A 72 -5.63 14.40 21.75
CA LYS A 72 -4.34 14.05 22.37
C LYS A 72 -4.16 12.54 22.51
N ALA A 73 -5.18 11.83 23.01
CA ALA A 73 -5.13 10.38 23.16
C ALA A 73 -5.06 9.66 21.81
N ALA A 74 -5.79 10.17 20.80
CA ALA A 74 -5.72 9.65 19.44
C ALA A 74 -4.34 9.83 18.81
N ASP A 75 -3.73 11.00 18.98
CA ASP A 75 -2.39 11.31 18.47
C ASP A 75 -1.32 10.44 19.17
N GLU A 76 -1.42 10.27 20.49
CA GLU A 76 -0.55 9.37 21.26
C GLU A 76 -0.70 7.90 20.83
N SER A 77 -1.93 7.46 20.53
CA SER A 77 -2.17 6.12 20.01
C SER A 77 -1.58 5.94 18.61
N LYS A 78 -1.77 6.91 17.71
CA LYS A 78 -1.16 6.89 16.36
C LYS A 78 0.37 6.80 16.45
N MET A 79 0.99 7.51 17.39
CA MET A 79 2.45 7.48 17.58
C MET A 79 2.99 6.10 17.94
N LYS A 80 2.20 5.19 18.53
CA LYS A 80 2.61 3.81 18.81
C LYS A 80 2.93 3.02 17.53
N PHE A 81 2.31 3.39 16.41
CA PHE A 81 2.50 2.75 15.12
C PHE A 81 3.45 3.52 14.20
N ALA A 82 3.87 4.72 14.61
CA ALA A 82 4.67 5.60 13.78
C ALA A 82 5.99 4.94 13.39
N HIS A 83 6.26 4.90 12.09
CA HIS A 83 7.55 4.49 11.57
C HIS A 83 8.41 5.72 11.26
N ILE A 84 9.71 5.66 11.59
CA ILE A 84 10.65 6.79 11.40
C ILE A 84 10.74 7.25 9.95
N ASP A 85 10.66 6.31 9.01
CA ASP A 85 10.74 6.56 7.56
C ASP A 85 9.39 6.98 6.92
N GLY A 86 8.34 7.24 7.71
CA GLY A 86 7.13 7.94 7.25
C GLY A 86 5.81 7.15 7.26
N ASP A 87 4.75 7.82 6.81
CA ASP A 87 3.35 7.39 6.98
C ASP A 87 2.97 6.10 6.24
N HIS A 88 3.58 5.80 5.09
CA HIS A 88 3.32 4.55 4.36
C HIS A 88 3.69 3.32 5.22
N LEU A 89 4.82 3.39 5.93
CA LEU A 89 5.27 2.32 6.81
C LEU A 89 4.48 2.32 8.14
N THR A 90 4.01 3.48 8.59
CA THR A 90 3.02 3.57 9.68
C THR A 90 1.72 2.82 9.34
N LEU A 91 1.21 2.96 8.11
CA LEU A 91 0.03 2.20 7.65
C LEU A 91 0.29 0.69 7.64
N LEU A 92 1.50 0.27 7.20
CA LEU A 92 1.91 -1.13 7.25
C LEU A 92 1.93 -1.67 8.69
N ASN A 93 2.50 -0.91 9.63
CA ASN A 93 2.54 -1.28 11.04
C ASN A 93 1.14 -1.47 11.63
N VAL A 94 0.20 -0.56 11.32
CA VAL A 94 -1.19 -0.68 11.77
C VAL A 94 -1.85 -1.93 11.19
N TYR A 95 -1.66 -2.20 9.89
CA TYR A 95 -2.24 -3.38 9.25
C TYR A 95 -1.70 -4.68 9.87
N HIS A 96 -0.38 -4.77 10.09
CA HIS A 96 0.22 -5.92 10.77
C HIS A 96 -0.30 -6.08 12.20
N ALA A 97 -0.35 -5.01 12.98
CA ALA A 97 -0.85 -5.04 14.35
C ALA A 97 -2.32 -5.48 14.40
N TYR A 98 -3.16 -4.99 13.47
CA TYR A 98 -4.56 -5.40 13.36
C TYR A 98 -4.71 -6.90 13.09
N LYS A 99 -3.93 -7.46 12.16
CA LYS A 99 -3.96 -8.90 11.85
C LYS A 99 -3.38 -9.74 12.98
N GLN A 100 -2.34 -9.28 13.67
CA GLN A 100 -1.76 -9.94 14.85
C GLN A 100 -2.73 -9.99 16.02
N ASN A 101 -3.58 -8.98 16.18
CA ASN A 101 -4.65 -8.93 17.18
C ASN A 101 -5.96 -9.54 16.66
N HIS A 102 -5.89 -10.46 15.68
CA HIS A 102 -7.02 -11.26 15.20
C HIS A 102 -8.26 -10.45 14.78
N GLU A 103 -8.04 -9.27 14.19
CA GLU A 103 -9.13 -8.40 13.71
C GLU A 103 -10.09 -7.94 14.82
N ASP A 104 -9.60 -7.90 16.07
CA ASP A 104 -10.39 -7.58 17.26
C ASP A 104 -10.94 -6.14 17.21
N THR A 105 -12.26 -6.02 17.38
CA THR A 105 -12.97 -4.73 17.37
C THR A 105 -12.67 -3.88 18.61
N GLN A 106 -12.49 -4.51 19.78
CA GLN A 106 -12.08 -3.83 21.00
C GLN A 106 -10.65 -3.31 20.86
N TRP A 107 -9.74 -4.10 20.29
CA TRP A 107 -8.37 -3.64 20.01
C TRP A 107 -8.37 -2.41 19.09
N CYS A 108 -9.23 -2.39 18.07
CA CYS A 108 -9.40 -1.21 17.22
C CYS A 108 -9.89 0.01 18.01
N TYR A 109 -10.88 -0.17 18.90
CA TYR A 109 -11.39 0.90 19.74
C TYR A 109 -10.30 1.49 20.65
N ASP A 110 -9.57 0.63 21.37
CA ASP A 110 -8.53 1.02 22.31
C ASP A 110 -7.35 1.75 21.64
N ASN A 111 -7.13 1.48 20.35
CA ASN A 111 -6.04 2.08 19.57
C ASN A 111 -6.50 3.21 18.63
N PHE A 112 -7.74 3.67 18.72
CA PHE A 112 -8.30 4.71 17.84
C PHE A 112 -8.20 4.33 16.35
N ILE A 113 -8.47 3.08 16.02
CA ILE A 113 -8.48 2.54 14.66
C ILE A 113 -9.91 2.27 14.20
N GLN A 114 -10.23 2.71 12.99
CA GLN A 114 -11.54 2.51 12.39
C GLN A 114 -11.68 1.07 11.87
N HIS A 115 -12.31 0.20 12.66
CA HIS A 115 -12.50 -1.22 12.33
C HIS A 115 -13.14 -1.46 10.96
N ARG A 116 -14.12 -0.64 10.57
CA ARG A 116 -14.76 -0.75 9.24
C ARG A 116 -13.77 -0.51 8.11
N SER A 117 -12.90 0.49 8.23
CA SER A 117 -11.86 0.77 7.23
C SER A 117 -10.85 -0.37 7.15
N MET A 118 -10.47 -0.95 8.29
CA MET A 118 -9.57 -2.11 8.33
C MET A 118 -10.16 -3.34 7.64
N LYS A 119 -11.43 -3.67 7.90
CA LYS A 119 -12.13 -4.75 7.18
C LYS A 119 -12.21 -4.49 5.68
N SER A 120 -12.50 -3.27 5.27
CA SER A 120 -12.47 -2.89 3.86
C SER A 120 -11.07 -3.06 3.26
N ALA A 121 -10.01 -2.70 3.99
CA ALA A 121 -8.63 -2.86 3.52
C ALA A 121 -8.28 -4.34 3.34
N ASP A 122 -8.68 -5.20 4.28
CA ASP A 122 -8.46 -6.65 4.16
C ASP A 122 -9.17 -7.25 2.95
N ASN A 123 -10.40 -6.80 2.67
CA ASN A 123 -11.14 -7.20 1.46
C ASN A 123 -10.44 -6.74 0.18
N VAL A 124 -10.00 -5.47 0.11
CA VAL A 124 -9.24 -4.94 -1.03
C VAL A 124 -7.95 -5.72 -1.23
N ARG A 125 -7.18 -5.96 -0.16
CA ARG A 125 -5.96 -6.76 -0.20
C ARG A 125 -6.22 -8.15 -0.78
N GLY A 126 -7.31 -8.80 -0.36
CA GLY A 126 -7.73 -10.10 -0.88
C GLY A 126 -8.12 -10.09 -2.36
N GLN A 127 -8.74 -9.01 -2.84
CA GLN A 127 -9.05 -8.85 -4.27
C GLN A 127 -7.79 -8.65 -5.11
N LEU A 128 -6.90 -7.75 -4.69
CA LEU A 128 -5.64 -7.47 -5.36
C LEU A 128 -4.73 -8.70 -5.38
N ALA A 129 -4.68 -9.46 -4.28
CA ALA A 129 -3.99 -10.74 -4.19
C ALA A 129 -4.43 -11.74 -5.27
N ARG A 130 -5.73 -11.86 -5.54
CA ARG A 130 -6.25 -12.77 -6.59
C ARG A 130 -5.86 -12.33 -7.99
N ILE A 131 -5.77 -11.02 -8.23
CA ILE A 131 -5.30 -10.46 -9.50
C ILE A 131 -3.82 -10.78 -9.69
N MET A 132 -3.00 -10.59 -8.63
CA MET A 132 -1.59 -10.98 -8.66
C MET A 132 -1.40 -12.47 -8.97
N ASP A 133 -2.19 -13.34 -8.32
CA ASP A 133 -2.13 -14.78 -8.55
C ASP A 133 -2.49 -15.13 -10.00
N ARG A 134 -3.46 -14.44 -10.62
CA ARG A 134 -3.84 -14.62 -12.04
C ARG A 134 -2.70 -14.29 -13.01
N PHE A 135 -1.91 -13.26 -12.70
CA PHE A 135 -0.77 -12.84 -13.50
C PHE A 135 0.55 -13.52 -13.11
N ASN A 136 0.51 -14.54 -12.23
CA ASN A 136 1.69 -15.21 -11.68
C ASN A 136 2.69 -14.25 -10.99
N LEU A 137 2.21 -13.14 -10.45
CA LEU A 137 3.02 -12.19 -9.69
C LEU A 137 3.27 -12.75 -8.30
N GLN A 138 4.54 -13.07 -8.02
CA GLN A 138 4.89 -13.70 -6.75
C GLN A 138 4.78 -12.73 -5.58
N ARG A 139 3.99 -13.12 -4.58
CA ARG A 139 3.93 -12.46 -3.28
C ARG A 139 5.13 -12.87 -2.43
N ARG A 140 6.06 -11.94 -2.23
CA ARG A 140 7.31 -12.14 -1.50
C ARG A 140 7.44 -11.10 -0.40
N SER A 141 8.14 -11.49 0.66
CA SER A 141 8.59 -10.60 1.73
C SER A 141 10.09 -10.82 1.92
N THR A 142 10.83 -9.74 2.08
CA THR A 142 12.23 -9.80 2.52
C THR A 142 12.26 -10.23 3.99
N ASP A 143 13.33 -10.85 4.47
CA ASP A 143 13.48 -11.14 5.90
C ASP A 143 13.40 -9.83 6.70
N PHE A 144 12.53 -9.81 7.71
CA PHE A 144 12.32 -8.64 8.58
C PHE A 144 13.60 -8.20 9.30
N ASN A 145 14.51 -9.14 9.61
CA ASN A 145 15.78 -8.83 10.26
C ASN A 145 16.82 -8.27 9.28
N SER A 146 16.57 -8.33 7.98
CA SER A 146 17.44 -7.75 6.99
C SER A 146 17.31 -6.22 6.97
N ARG A 147 18.44 -5.53 6.84
CA ARG A 147 18.49 -4.09 6.57
C ARG A 147 17.69 -3.73 5.30
N ASP A 148 17.54 -4.67 4.38
CA ASP A 148 16.88 -4.43 3.10
C ASP A 148 15.34 -4.43 3.19
N TYR A 149 14.74 -4.90 4.29
CA TYR A 149 13.28 -5.00 4.42
C TYR A 149 12.58 -3.65 4.15
N TYR A 150 12.86 -2.63 4.97
CA TYR A 150 12.27 -1.31 4.80
C TYR A 150 12.83 -0.59 3.57
N LEU A 151 14.09 -0.83 3.21
CA LEU A 151 14.72 -0.23 2.03
C LEU A 151 13.99 -0.65 0.74
N ASN A 152 13.68 -1.93 0.60
CA ASN A 152 12.99 -2.49 -0.55
C ASN A 152 11.58 -1.94 -0.68
N ILE A 153 10.84 -1.83 0.43
CA ILE A 153 9.50 -1.23 0.45
C ILE A 153 9.58 0.21 -0.06
N ARG A 154 10.52 1.02 0.46
CA ARG A 154 10.68 2.42 0.02
C ARG A 154 11.08 2.54 -1.45
N LYS A 155 11.95 1.65 -1.96
CA LYS A 155 12.28 1.59 -3.39
C LYS A 155 11.04 1.28 -4.24
N ALA A 156 10.22 0.33 -3.80
CA ALA A 156 8.96 0.02 -4.47
C ALA A 156 7.99 1.21 -4.46
N LEU A 157 7.86 1.96 -3.35
CA LEU A 157 7.04 3.18 -3.31
C LEU A 157 7.45 4.18 -4.40
N VAL A 158 8.76 4.41 -4.57
CA VAL A 158 9.29 5.33 -5.59
C VAL A 158 8.93 4.88 -7.01
N SER A 159 8.83 3.57 -7.27
CA SER A 159 8.49 3.07 -8.62
C SER A 159 7.12 3.52 -9.14
N GLY A 160 6.17 3.80 -8.25
CA GLY A 160 4.84 4.33 -8.59
C GLY A 160 4.69 5.83 -8.35
N PHE A 161 5.32 6.35 -7.29
CA PHE A 161 5.11 7.72 -6.80
C PHE A 161 6.27 8.68 -7.10
N PHE A 162 7.19 8.35 -8.02
CA PHE A 162 8.34 9.20 -8.37
C PHE A 162 7.98 10.64 -8.81
N MET A 163 6.75 10.89 -9.30
CA MET A 163 6.29 12.25 -9.65
C MET A 163 5.72 13.04 -8.48
N GLN A 164 5.53 12.41 -7.31
CA GLN A 164 4.98 13.03 -6.10
C GLN A 164 6.07 13.25 -5.04
N VAL A 165 7.25 13.67 -5.50
CA VAL A 165 8.37 14.05 -4.64
C VAL A 165 8.34 15.57 -4.50
N LEU A 166 8.16 16.05 -3.27
CA LEU A 166 8.26 17.47 -2.89
C LEU A 166 9.65 17.77 -2.32
#